data_AF-A0A940XHN0-F1
#
_entry.id   AF-A0A940XHN0-F1
#
_cell.length_a   1.000
_cell.length_b   1.000
_cell.length_c   1.000
_cell.angle_alpha   90.00
_cell.angle_beta   90.00
_cell.angle_gamma   90.00
#
_symmetry.space_group_name_H-M   'P 1'
#
loop_
_entity.id
_entity.type
_entity.pdbx_description
1 polymer ?
#
loop_
_entity_poly.entity_id
_entity_poly.type
_entity_poly.pdbx_seq_one_letter_code
_entity_poly.pdbx_strand_id
1 'polypeptide(L)'
;MKTTTQNQIQDYLQWSTEEYEDRLLLAIMKWCEHYGQYPSVVQQLLANSSINKWFMMEYGKCELHFLKIVNVIPPQPDHLLAHYKACTAQMMIR
;
A
#
# COMPACT_ATOMS: atom_id res chain seq x y z
N MET A 1 20.37 -5.37 -11.82
CA MET A 1 19.33 -4.41 -11.40
C MET A 1 19.09 -4.59 -9.91
N LYS A 2 18.96 -3.50 -9.14
CA LYS A 2 18.66 -3.59 -7.70
C LYS A 2 17.16 -3.84 -7.55
N THR A 3 16.76 -4.97 -6.98
CA THR A 3 15.33 -5.28 -6.76
C THR A 3 14.74 -4.26 -5.79
N THR A 4 13.66 -3.58 -6.18
CA THR A 4 12.93 -2.64 -5.33
C THR A 4 11.85 -3.39 -4.54
N THR A 5 11.36 -2.80 -3.45
CA THR A 5 10.20 -3.33 -2.70
C THR A 5 9.01 -3.57 -3.63
N GLN A 6 8.68 -2.59 -4.49
CA GLN A 6 7.62 -2.71 -5.49
C GLN A 6 7.79 -3.95 -6.37
N ASN A 7 8.98 -4.17 -6.96
CA ASN A 7 9.20 -5.31 -7.84
C ASN A 7 8.96 -6.64 -7.10
N GLN A 8 9.37 -6.75 -5.84
CA GLN A 8 9.13 -7.96 -5.05
C GLN A 8 7.64 -8.16 -4.76
N ILE A 9 6.91 -7.10 -4.42
CA ILE A 9 5.46 -7.18 -4.19
C ILE A 9 4.74 -7.65 -5.45
N GLN A 10 5.09 -7.07 -6.60
CA GLN A 10 4.56 -7.45 -7.90
C GLN A 10 4.86 -8.92 -8.22
N ASP A 11 6.08 -9.38 -7.99
CA ASP A 11 6.47 -10.77 -8.22
C ASP A 11 5.69 -11.73 -7.31
N TYR A 12 5.56 -11.45 -6.01
CA TYR A 12 4.83 -12.33 -5.09
C TYR A 12 3.33 -12.37 -5.36
N LEU A 13 2.74 -11.22 -5.69
CA LEU A 13 1.29 -11.10 -5.91
C LEU A 13 0.89 -11.28 -7.38
N GLN A 14 1.88 -11.50 -8.26
CA GLN A 14 1.70 -11.65 -9.70
C GLN A 14 0.94 -10.46 -10.30
N TRP A 15 1.27 -9.24 -9.85
CA TRP A 15 0.62 -8.02 -10.30
C TRP A 15 1.41 -7.34 -11.41
N SER A 16 0.68 -6.75 -12.35
CA SER A 16 1.27 -5.80 -13.29
C SER A 16 1.66 -4.48 -12.60
N THR A 17 2.39 -3.63 -13.31
CA THR A 17 2.67 -2.26 -12.85
C THR A 17 1.41 -1.44 -12.66
N GLU A 18 0.49 -1.52 -13.61
CA GLU A 18 -0.79 -0.82 -13.54
C GLU A 18 -1.62 -1.27 -12.33
N GLU A 19 -1.72 -2.59 -12.10
CA GLU A 19 -2.46 -3.13 -10.95
C GLU A 19 -1.86 -2.70 -9.60
N TYR A 20 -0.54 -2.59 -9.52
CA TYR A 20 0.14 -2.09 -8.32
C TYR A 20 -0.16 -0.60 -8.09
N GLU A 21 -0.04 0.22 -9.13
CA GLU A 21 -0.28 1.66 -9.08
C GLU A 21 -1.74 1.98 -8.73
N ASP A 22 -2.70 1.26 -9.32
CA ASP A 22 -4.13 1.40 -9.00
C ASP A 22 -4.43 1.08 -7.54
N ARG A 23 -3.81 0.04 -6.99
CA ARG A 23 -3.99 -0.34 -5.58
C ARG A 23 -3.36 0.68 -4.63
N LEU A 24 -2.19 1.20 -4.98
CA LEU A 24 -1.54 2.26 -4.22
C LEU A 24 -2.37 3.55 -4.22
N LEU A 25 -2.88 3.94 -5.39
CA LEU A 25 -3.77 5.08 -5.55
C LEU A 25 -5.06 4.89 -4.74
N LEU A 26 -5.67 3.71 -4.81
CA LEU A 26 -6.86 3.39 -4.02
C LEU A 26 -6.58 3.44 -2.51
N ALA A 27 -5.39 3.01 -2.08
CA ALA A 27 -5.01 3.05 -0.67
C ALA A 27 -4.88 4.48 -0.15
N ILE A 28 -4.20 5.37 -0.88
CA ILE A 28 -4.07 6.78 -0.48
C ILE A 28 -5.42 7.50 -0.54
N MET A 29 -6.25 7.22 -1.56
CA MET A 29 -7.60 7.79 -1.63
C MET A 29 -8.44 7.39 -0.41
N LYS A 30 -8.47 6.11 -0.04
CA LYS A 30 -9.21 5.64 1.14
C LYS A 30 -8.70 6.26 2.44
N TRP A 31 -7.39 6.44 2.56
CA TRP A 31 -6.80 7.12 3.72
C TRP A 31 -7.25 8.59 3.77
N CYS A 32 -7.18 9.31 2.64
CA CYS A 32 -7.65 10.68 2.56
C CYS A 32 -9.16 10.80 2.84
N GLU A 33 -9.99 9.87 2.37
CA GLU A 33 -11.43 9.82 2.67
C GLU A 33 -11.69 9.60 4.15
N HIS A 34 -10.94 8.69 4.78
CA HIS A 34 -11.07 8.37 6.21
C HIS A 34 -10.78 9.59 7.10
N TYR A 35 -9.72 10.33 6.81
CA TYR A 35 -9.30 11.50 7.61
C TYR A 35 -9.90 12.83 7.13
N GLY A 36 -10.28 12.90 5.86
CA GLY A 36 -10.78 14.12 5.24
C GLY A 36 -12.22 14.43 5.62
N GLN A 37 -13.08 13.43 5.78
CA GLN A 37 -14.52 13.51 6.11
C GLN A 37 -15.40 14.33 5.13
N TYR A 38 -14.86 15.38 4.50
CA TYR A 38 -15.50 16.27 3.54
C TYR A 38 -14.69 16.33 2.24
N PRO A 39 -15.34 16.46 1.06
CA PRO A 39 -14.64 16.44 -0.23
C PRO A 39 -13.53 17.48 -0.37
N SER A 40 -13.72 18.69 0.18
CA SER A 40 -12.71 19.75 0.13
C SER A 40 -11.45 19.40 0.92
N VAL A 41 -11.59 18.74 2.08
CA VAL A 41 -10.46 18.30 2.90
C VAL A 41 -9.78 17.10 2.25
N VAL A 42 -10.53 16.15 1.68
CA VAL A 42 -9.96 15.03 0.90
C VAL A 42 -9.06 15.55 -0.22
N GLN A 43 -9.53 16.55 -0.97
CA GLN A 43 -8.74 17.19 -2.03
C GLN A 43 -7.47 17.88 -1.48
N GLN A 44 -7.57 18.55 -0.34
CA GLN A 44 -6.42 19.19 0.31
C GLN A 44 -5.38 18.16 0.78
N LEU A 45 -5.82 17.05 1.38
CA LEU A 45 -4.93 15.96 1.80
C LEU A 45 -4.21 15.36 0.59
N LEU A 46 -4.95 15.04 -0.47
CA LEU A 46 -4.40 14.45 -1.71
C LEU A 46 -3.43 15.39 -2.44
N ALA A 47 -3.69 16.71 -2.42
CA ALA A 47 -2.82 17.71 -3.04
C ALA A 47 -1.57 18.04 -2.19
N ASN A 48 -1.53 17.60 -0.93
CA ASN A 48 -0.45 17.95 -0.02
C ASN A 48 0.77 17.05 -0.26
N SER A 49 1.81 17.62 -0.85
CA SER A 49 3.05 16.89 -1.18
C SER A 49 3.79 16.33 0.04
N SER A 50 3.67 16.96 1.22
CA SER A 50 4.30 16.46 2.44
C SER A 50 3.55 15.25 2.98
N ILE A 51 2.21 15.28 2.95
CA ILE A 51 1.36 14.14 3.31
C ILE A 51 1.59 12.99 2.34
N ASN A 52 1.63 13.25 1.03
CA ASN A 52 1.90 12.21 0.03
C ASN A 52 3.26 11.54 0.25
N LYS A 53 4.32 12.31 0.52
CA LYS A 53 5.65 11.76 0.84
C LYS A 53 5.63 10.89 2.09
N TRP A 54 4.97 11.36 3.15
CA TRP A 54 4.81 10.60 4.38
C TRP A 54 4.02 9.31 4.15
N PHE A 55 2.91 9.39 3.41
CA PHE A 55 2.07 8.24 3.09
C PHE A 55 2.87 7.17 2.36
N MET A 56 3.62 7.55 1.31
CA MET A 56 4.46 6.60 0.56
C MET A 56 5.53 5.95 1.42
N MET A 57 6.13 6.70 2.35
CA MET A 57 7.10 6.16 3.30
C MET A 57 6.47 5.14 4.25
N GLU A 58 5.32 5.45 4.83
CA GLU A 58 4.62 4.56 5.77
C GLU A 58 4.02 3.33 5.07
N TYR A 59 3.49 3.52 3.87
CA TYR A 59 3.00 2.43 3.03
C TYR A 59 4.14 1.47 2.69
N GLY A 60 5.30 1.99 2.27
CA GLY A 60 6.49 1.17 2.01
C GLY A 60 6.98 0.39 3.25
N LYS A 61 6.84 0.95 4.46
CA LYS A 61 7.12 0.18 5.70
C LYS A 61 6.16 -0.99 5.89
N CYS A 62 4.88 -0.83 5.52
CA CYS A 62 3.90 -1.91 5.57
C CYS A 62 4.21 -3.01 4.55
N GLU A 63 4.64 -2.64 3.34
CA GLU A 63 5.08 -3.61 2.32
C GLU A 63 6.34 -4.36 2.74
N LEU A 64 7.31 -3.66 3.34
CA LEU A 64 8.49 -4.31 3.92
C LEU A 64 8.12 -5.29 5.03
N HIS A 65 7.05 -5.03 5.80
CA HIS A 65 6.55 -5.97 6.79
C HIS A 65 5.98 -7.23 6.12
N PHE A 66 5.18 -7.08 5.06
CA PHE A 66 4.71 -8.20 4.26
C PHE A 66 5.87 -9.04 3.71
N LEU A 67 6.89 -8.41 3.12
CA LEU A 67 8.06 -9.11 2.58
C LEU A 67 8.87 -9.87 3.65
N LYS A 68 8.80 -9.47 4.92
CA LYS A 68 9.44 -10.23 6.02
C LYS A 68 8.70 -11.52 6.37
N ILE A 69 7.39 -11.57 6.14
CA ILE A 69 6.54 -12.71 6.50
C ILE A 69 6.14 -13.57 5.30
N VAL A 70 6.36 -13.09 4.07
CA VAL A 70 5.88 -13.75 2.84
C VAL A 70 6.41 -15.19 2.67
N ASN A 71 7.60 -15.48 3.20
CA ASN A 71 8.21 -16.81 3.09
C ASN A 71 7.72 -17.81 4.14
N VAL A 72 6.94 -17.36 5.14
CA VAL A 72 6.37 -18.22 6.19
C VAL A 72 4.86 -18.41 6.05
N ILE A 73 4.24 -17.72 5.08
CA ILE A 73 2.82 -17.86 4.78
C ILE A 73 2.61 -18.84 3.61
N PRO A 74 1.46 -19.51 3.54
CA PRO A 74 1.13 -20.39 2.44
C PRO A 74 1.20 -19.62 1.10
N PRO A 75 1.89 -20.14 0.06
CA PRO A 75 2.19 -19.40 -1.17
C PRO A 75 0.99 -19.30 -2.13
N GLN A 76 -0.22 -19.64 -1.69
CA GLN A 76 -1.40 -19.50 -2.51
C GLN A 76 -1.74 -18.01 -2.68
N PRO A 77 -2.13 -17.57 -3.90
CA PRO A 77 -2.41 -16.17 -4.19
C PRO A 77 -3.38 -15.51 -3.21
N ASP A 78 -4.44 -16.21 -2.80
CA ASP A 78 -5.43 -15.67 -1.87
C ASP A 78 -4.86 -15.40 -0.48
N HIS A 79 -3.98 -16.27 0.02
CA HIS A 79 -3.31 -16.08 1.31
C HIS A 79 -2.31 -14.92 1.25
N LEU A 80 -1.48 -14.87 0.21
CA LEU A 80 -0.54 -13.77 -0.03
C LEU A 80 -1.28 -12.43 -0.07
N LEU A 81 -2.38 -12.37 -0.84
CA LEU A 81 -3.22 -11.19 -0.95
C LEU A 81 -3.86 -10.78 0.38
N ALA A 82 -4.38 -11.74 1.15
CA ALA A 82 -4.98 -11.48 2.45
C ALA A 82 -3.95 -10.89 3.43
N HIS A 83 -2.75 -11.45 3.48
CA HIS A 83 -1.67 -10.95 4.33
C HIS A 83 -1.18 -9.57 3.88
N TYR A 84 -1.04 -9.34 2.57
CA TYR A 84 -0.70 -8.03 2.04
C TYR A 84 -1.72 -6.96 2.45
N LYS A 85 -3.03 -7.25 2.30
CA LYS A 85 -4.12 -6.37 2.72
C LYS A 85 -4.07 -6.10 4.23
N ALA A 86 -3.79 -7.12 5.05
CA ALA A 86 -3.67 -6.94 6.50
C ALA A 86 -2.47 -6.04 6.87
N CYS A 87 -1.35 -6.16 6.15
CA CYS A 87 -0.19 -5.30 6.37
C CYS A 87 -0.49 -3.84 6.00
N THR A 88 -1.09 -3.60 4.83
CA THR A 88 -1.37 -2.25 4.33
C THR A 88 -2.56 -1.59 5.01
N ALA A 89 -3.50 -2.36 5.56
CA ALA A 89 -4.59 -1.84 6.39
C ALA A 89 -4.10 -1.12 7.66
N GLN A 90 -2.87 -1.38 8.11
CA GLN A 90 -2.24 -0.63 9.20
C GLN A 90 -2.12 0.87 8.90
N MET A 91 -2.19 1.28 7.64
CA MET A 91 -2.24 2.70 7.27
C MET A 91 -3.49 3.41 7.81
N MET A 92 -4.60 2.69 8.00
CA MET A 92 -5.87 3.26 8.45
C MET A 92 -5.93 3.52 9.96
N ILE A 93 -4.89 3.11 10.70
CA ILE A 93 -4.76 3.34 12.15
C ILE A 93 -3.54 4.20 12.49
N ARG A 94 -2.90 4.79 11.47
CA ARG A 94 -1.73 5.68 11.57
C ARG A 94 -2.10 7.11 11.24
#